data_AF-A0A843G5F2-F1
#
_entry.id   AF-A0A843G5F2-F1
#
_cell.length_a   1.000
_cell.length_b   1.000
_cell.length_c   1.000
_cell.angle_alpha   90.00
_cell.angle_beta   90.00
_cell.angle_gamma   90.00
#
_symmetry.space_group_name_H-M   'P 1'
#
loop_
_entity.id
_entity.type
_entity.pdbx_description
1 polymer ?
#
loop_
_entity_poly.entity_id
_entity_poly.type
_entity_poly.pdbx_seq_one_letter_code
_entity_poly.pdbx_strand_id
1 'polypeptide(L)'
;WLITTFAPWVAFILLLLIGSNMIRESFSNDEDDSSDKFSFKELTLLAIATSIDAFAVGITYAVLKTDILIPIIMIGVTAFIFTIIGLYLGKKIGNYFGDKFEILGGVILILLGLRILLEGLGILVL
;
A
#
# COMPACT_ATOMS: atom_id res chain seq x y z
N TRP A 1 -9.07 11.09 -22.23
CA TRP A 1 -10.40 11.47 -21.71
C TRP A 1 -11.08 10.31 -20.99
N LEU A 2 -11.30 9.14 -21.62
CA LEU A 2 -11.91 8.00 -20.90
C LEU A 2 -11.04 7.49 -19.73
N ILE A 3 -9.72 7.29 -19.96
CA ILE A 3 -8.77 6.80 -18.96
C ILE A 3 -8.66 7.75 -17.75
N THR A 4 -8.60 9.06 -17.99
CA THR A 4 -8.42 10.07 -16.93
C THR A 4 -9.64 10.18 -16.02
N THR A 5 -10.83 9.81 -16.51
CA THR A 5 -12.06 9.77 -15.70
C THR A 5 -12.24 8.42 -15.02
N PHE A 6 -11.89 7.31 -15.68
CA PHE A 6 -12.08 5.96 -15.12
C PHE A 6 -10.99 5.51 -14.15
N ALA A 7 -9.73 5.87 -14.40
CA ALA A 7 -8.61 5.42 -13.57
C ALA A 7 -8.74 5.84 -12.08
N PRO A 8 -9.14 7.09 -11.75
CA PRO A 8 -9.35 7.49 -10.36
C PRO A 8 -10.47 6.71 -9.67
N TRP A 9 -11.54 6.38 -10.40
CA TRP A 9 -12.65 5.58 -9.88
C TRP A 9 -12.23 4.15 -9.57
N VAL A 10 -11.45 3.53 -10.46
CA VAL A 10 -10.94 2.16 -10.24
C VAL A 10 -9.99 2.13 -9.05
N ALA A 11 -9.06 3.08 -8.95
CA ALA A 11 -8.13 3.19 -7.82
C ALA A 11 -8.88 3.39 -6.49
N PHE A 12 -9.89 4.27 -6.47
CA PHE A 12 -10.72 4.51 -5.29
C PHE A 12 -11.45 3.25 -4.83
N ILE A 13 -12.13 2.54 -5.73
CA ILE A 13 -12.87 1.32 -5.38
C ILE A 13 -11.91 0.26 -4.84
N LEU A 14 -10.74 0.07 -5.46
CA LEU A 14 -9.75 -0.90 -5.01
C LEU A 14 -9.25 -0.58 -3.59
N LEU A 15 -8.84 0.66 -3.35
CA LEU A 15 -8.34 1.12 -2.05
C LEU A 15 -9.42 1.08 -0.96
N LEU A 16 -10.66 1.41 -1.32
CA LEU A 16 -11.80 1.34 -0.42
C LEU A 16 -12.11 -0.10 -0.01
N LEU A 17 -12.06 -1.05 -0.96
CA LEU A 17 -12.27 -2.47 -0.67
C LEU A 17 -11.16 -3.04 0.23
N ILE A 18 -9.90 -2.78 -0.09
CA ILE A 18 -8.76 -3.27 0.70
C ILE A 18 -8.78 -2.64 2.10
N GLY A 19 -8.94 -1.32 2.18
CA GLY A 19 -8.98 -0.60 3.45
C GLY A 19 -10.16 -1.01 4.33
N SER A 20 -11.34 -1.24 3.74
CA SER A 20 -12.49 -1.76 4.48
C SER A 20 -12.28 -3.20 4.95
N ASN A 21 -11.60 -4.05 4.17
CA ASN A 21 -11.30 -5.42 4.60
C ASN A 21 -10.34 -5.42 5.80
N MET A 22 -9.29 -4.59 5.80
CA MET A 22 -8.37 -4.44 6.94
C MET A 22 -9.08 -3.96 8.21
N ILE A 23 -9.98 -2.98 8.07
CA ILE A 23 -10.78 -2.51 9.21
C ILE A 23 -11.69 -3.63 9.74
N ARG A 24 -12.30 -4.42 8.83
CA ARG A 24 -13.17 -5.54 9.22
C ARG A 24 -12.39 -6.66 9.91
N GLU A 25 -11.20 -6.99 9.42
CA GLU A 25 -10.28 -7.96 10.02
C GLU A 25 -9.99 -7.58 11.48
N SER A 26 -9.64 -6.32 11.74
CA SER A 26 -9.32 -5.84 13.08
C SER A 26 -10.51 -5.83 14.07
N PHE A 27 -11.76 -5.74 13.60
CA PHE A 27 -12.94 -5.85 14.45
C PHE A 27 -13.41 -7.30 14.66
N SER A 28 -12.96 -8.24 13.82
CA SER A 28 -13.31 -9.65 13.86
C SER A 28 -12.34 -10.45 14.73
N ASN A 29 -11.90 -9.88 15.85
CA ASN A 29 -11.11 -10.54 16.90
C ASN A 29 -11.92 -11.71 17.50
N ASP A 30 -11.94 -12.84 16.80
CA ASP A 30 -12.02 -14.13 17.45
C ASP A 30 -10.68 -14.30 18.20
N GLU A 31 -10.78 -14.42 19.51
CA GLU A 31 -9.67 -14.68 20.44
C GLU A 31 -9.03 -16.04 20.14
N ASP A 32 -8.17 -16.11 19.12
CA ASP A 32 -7.23 -17.21 18.97
C ASP A 32 -5.79 -16.69 18.90
N ASP A 33 -5.01 -17.20 19.85
CA ASP A 33 -3.55 -17.11 20.00
C ASP A 33 -2.81 -17.63 18.74
N SER A 34 -2.92 -16.92 17.63
CA SER A 34 -2.02 -17.11 16.49
C SER A 34 -1.45 -15.76 16.11
N SER A 35 -0.27 -15.48 16.65
CA SER A 35 0.75 -14.72 15.94
C SER A 35 0.61 -14.99 14.44
N ASP A 36 0.13 -14.01 13.66
CA ASP A 36 -0.12 -14.14 12.23
C ASP A 36 1.14 -14.61 11.52
N LYS A 37 1.27 -15.92 11.38
CA LYS A 37 2.28 -16.54 10.57
C LYS A 37 1.75 -16.41 9.16
N PHE A 38 2.02 -15.26 8.53
CA PHE A 38 1.83 -15.11 7.10
C PHE A 38 2.30 -16.38 6.42
N SER A 39 1.38 -17.08 5.77
CA SER A 39 1.71 -18.34 5.13
C SER A 39 2.78 -18.09 4.07
N PHE A 40 3.63 -19.06 3.78
CA PHE A 40 4.59 -18.94 2.68
C PHE A 40 3.89 -18.54 1.37
N LYS A 41 2.64 -19.00 1.17
CA LYS A 41 1.78 -18.62 0.05
C LYS A 41 1.38 -17.13 0.06
N GLU A 42 1.08 -16.57 1.22
CA GLU A 42 0.74 -15.15 1.38
C GLU A 42 1.98 -14.26 1.19
N LEU A 43 3.11 -14.64 1.79
CA LEU A 43 4.38 -13.92 1.62
C LEU A 43 4.84 -13.90 0.16
N THR A 44 4.71 -15.04 -0.54
CA THR A 44 5.06 -15.11 -1.97
C THR A 44 4.10 -14.29 -2.82
N LEU A 45 2.80 -14.33 -2.56
CA LEU A 45 1.82 -13.49 -3.25
C LEU A 45 2.09 -12.00 -3.03
N LEU A 46 2.36 -11.59 -1.79
CA LEU A 46 2.68 -10.21 -1.41
C LEU A 46 3.99 -9.74 -2.08
N ALA A 47 5.01 -10.60 -2.13
CA ALA A 47 6.26 -10.30 -2.80
C ALA A 47 6.06 -10.09 -4.31
N ILE A 48 5.25 -10.93 -4.96
CA ILE A 48 4.91 -10.77 -6.38
C ILE A 48 4.11 -9.48 -6.61
N ALA A 49 3.07 -9.22 -5.79
CA ALA A 49 2.25 -8.03 -5.90
C ALA A 49 3.09 -6.74 -5.75
N THR A 50 3.96 -6.69 -4.74
CA THR A 50 4.87 -5.55 -4.52
C THR A 50 5.91 -5.41 -5.64
N SER A 51 6.39 -6.52 -6.22
CA SER A 51 7.34 -6.47 -7.34
C SER A 51 6.71 -5.91 -8.62
N ILE A 52 5.43 -6.20 -8.89
CA ILE A 52 4.72 -5.66 -10.06
C ILE A 52 4.54 -4.14 -9.92
N ASP A 53 4.26 -3.66 -8.71
CA ASP A 53 4.15 -2.22 -8.41
C ASP A 53 5.47 -1.48 -8.69
N ALA A 54 6.59 -1.99 -8.17
CA ALA A 54 7.92 -1.43 -8.45
C ALA A 54 8.30 -1.48 -9.94
N PHE A 55 7.88 -2.54 -10.65
CA PHE A 55 8.11 -2.69 -12.09
C PHE A 55 7.34 -1.66 -12.92
N ALA A 56 6.08 -1.36 -12.56
CA ALA A 56 5.27 -0.34 -13.24
C ALA A 56 5.90 1.05 -13.15
N VAL A 57 6.46 1.41 -11.99
CA VAL A 57 7.24 2.65 -11.80
C VAL A 57 8.48 2.65 -12.70
N GLY A 58 9.19 1.52 -12.78
CA GLY A 58 10.37 1.36 -13.65
C GLY A 58 10.06 1.59 -15.14
N ILE A 59 8.97 1.00 -15.67
CA ILE A 59 8.52 1.23 -17.05
C ILE A 59 8.17 2.71 -17.25
N THR A 60 7.48 3.32 -16.29
CA THR A 60 7.08 4.72 -16.37
C THR A 60 8.28 5.64 -16.58
N TYR A 61 9.35 5.46 -15.81
CA TYR A 61 10.59 6.22 -16.00
C TYR A 61 11.29 5.93 -17.33
N ALA A 62 11.24 4.69 -17.82
CA ALA A 62 11.83 4.33 -19.12
C ALA A 62 11.10 5.02 -20.29
N VAL A 63 9.78 5.15 -20.19
CA VAL A 63 8.96 5.88 -21.16
C VAL A 63 9.21 7.39 -21.10
N LEU A 64 9.44 7.95 -19.91
CA LEU A 64 9.73 9.37 -19.71
C LEU A 64 11.13 9.81 -20.18
N LYS A 65 12.01 8.88 -20.58
CA LYS A 65 13.38 9.14 -21.08
C LYS A 65 14.26 10.02 -20.16
N THR A 66 13.92 10.06 -18.88
CA THR A 66 14.72 10.70 -17.83
C THR A 66 15.85 9.78 -17.35
N ASP A 67 16.90 10.37 -16.78
CA ASP A 67 18.00 9.61 -16.18
C ASP A 67 17.50 8.68 -15.08
N ILE A 68 17.53 7.37 -15.38
CA ILE A 68 16.93 6.31 -14.55
C ILE A 68 17.80 5.97 -13.32
N LEU A 69 19.10 6.29 -13.36
CA LEU A 69 20.05 5.91 -12.32
C LEU A 69 19.69 6.52 -10.96
N ILE A 70 19.34 7.81 -10.93
CA ILE A 70 19.06 8.51 -9.67
C ILE A 70 17.75 8.01 -9.03
N PRO A 71 16.61 7.92 -9.76
CA PRO A 71 15.36 7.39 -9.21
C PRO A 71 15.49 5.96 -8.68
N ILE A 72 16.16 5.06 -9.40
CA ILE A 72 16.30 3.65 -8.96
C ILE A 72 17.08 3.55 -7.64
N ILE A 73 18.20 4.28 -7.52
CA ILE A 73 18.99 4.28 -6.28
C ILE A 73 18.16 4.84 -5.11
N MET A 74 17.44 5.94 -5.34
CA MET A 74 16.57 6.54 -4.32
C MET A 74 15.47 5.58 -3.86
N ILE A 75 14.72 4.99 -4.80
CA ILE A 75 13.64 4.05 -4.48
C ILE A 75 14.20 2.84 -3.73
N GLY A 76 15.33 2.28 -4.17
CA GLY A 76 15.97 1.13 -3.52
C GLY A 76 16.42 1.45 -2.09
N VAL A 77 17.09 2.59 -1.88
CA VAL A 77 17.56 3.02 -0.56
C VAL A 77 16.37 3.31 0.37
N THR A 78 15.36 4.04 -0.10
CA THR A 78 14.17 4.34 0.71
C THR A 78 13.42 3.06 1.05
N ALA A 79 13.15 2.17 0.09
CA ALA A 79 12.48 0.90 0.35
C ALA A 79 13.25 0.02 1.36
N PHE A 80 14.59 -0.03 1.24
CA PHE A 80 15.43 -0.78 2.17
C PHE A 80 15.35 -0.22 3.60
N ILE A 81 15.48 1.09 3.76
CA ILE A 81 15.38 1.77 5.05
C ILE A 81 13.98 1.54 5.67
N PHE A 82 12.91 1.77 4.90
CA PHE A 82 11.55 1.56 5.38
C PHE A 82 11.27 0.09 5.75
N THR A 83 11.83 -0.87 5.02
CA THR A 83 11.69 -2.29 5.35
C THR A 83 12.38 -2.63 6.67
N ILE A 84 13.61 -2.15 6.89
CA ILE A 84 14.33 -2.38 8.16
C ILE A 84 13.57 -1.76 9.34
N ILE A 85 13.13 -0.50 9.19
CA ILE A 85 12.36 0.20 10.21
C ILE A 85 11.05 -0.54 10.46
N GLY A 86 10.32 -0.91 9.42
CA GLY A 86 9.06 -1.64 9.50
C GLY A 86 9.19 -2.99 10.20
N LEU A 87 10.25 -3.76 9.92
CA LEU A 87 10.52 -5.03 10.61
C LEU A 87 10.80 -4.83 12.10
N TYR A 88 11.59 -3.80 12.45
CA TYR A 88 11.93 -3.52 13.84
C TYR A 88 10.73 -2.99 14.64
N LEU A 89 9.96 -2.07 14.05
CA LEU A 89 8.72 -1.54 14.63
C LEU A 89 7.67 -2.64 14.74
N GLY A 90 7.49 -3.45 13.69
CA GLY A 90 6.55 -4.57 13.68
C GLY A 90 6.83 -5.57 14.79
N LYS A 91 8.10 -5.95 15.00
CA LYS A 91 8.49 -6.85 16.09
C LYS A 91 8.24 -6.26 17.48
N LYS A 92 8.45 -4.95 17.67
CA LYS A 92 8.34 -4.29 18.98
C LYS A 92 6.90 -3.90 19.34
N ILE A 93 6.12 -3.50 18.34
CA ILE A 93 4.81 -2.87 18.51
C ILE A 93 3.66 -3.84 18.18
N GLY A 94 3.91 -4.86 17.35
CA GLY A 94 2.92 -5.86 16.95
C GLY A 94 2.32 -6.63 18.14
N ASN A 95 3.06 -6.81 19.23
CA ASN A 95 2.60 -7.56 20.40
C ASN A 95 1.62 -6.81 21.32
N TYR A 96 1.38 -5.50 21.11
CA TYR A 96 0.49 -4.69 21.98
C TYR A 96 -0.49 -3.80 21.20
N PHE A 97 -0.18 -3.46 19.94
CA PHE A 97 -0.97 -2.52 19.15
C PHE A 97 -1.43 -3.07 17.79
N GLY A 98 -1.30 -4.38 17.52
CA GLY A 98 -1.61 -5.00 16.22
C GLY A 98 -2.90 -4.46 15.58
N ASP A 99 -4.02 -4.62 16.28
CA ASP A 99 -5.35 -4.19 15.84
C ASP A 99 -5.42 -2.68 15.53
N LYS A 100 -4.79 -1.84 16.36
CA LYS A 100 -4.80 -0.39 16.14
C LYS A 100 -4.01 0.02 14.90
N PHE A 101 -2.92 -0.68 14.59
CA PHE A 101 -2.14 -0.40 13.38
C PHE A 101 -2.86 -0.87 12.12
N GLU A 102 -3.63 -1.95 12.20
CA GLU A 102 -4.43 -2.43 11.08
C GLU A 102 -5.59 -1.48 10.74
N ILE A 103 -6.32 -1.00 11.76
CA ILE A 103 -7.35 0.05 11.56
C ILE A 103 -6.72 1.32 10.98
N LEU A 104 -5.57 1.75 11.51
CA LEU A 104 -4.89 2.96 11.05
C LEU A 104 -4.45 2.82 9.59
N GLY A 105 -3.93 1.65 9.19
CA GLY A 105 -3.61 1.33 7.81
C GLY A 105 -4.83 1.37 6.89
N GLY A 106 -5.94 0.75 7.30
CA GLY A 106 -7.19 0.76 6.54
C GLY A 106 -7.78 2.16 6.35
N VAL A 107 -7.76 2.99 7.41
CA VAL A 107 -8.19 4.40 7.33
C VAL A 107 -7.31 5.21 6.38
N ILE A 108 -5.99 5.04 6.45
CA ILE A 108 -5.04 5.72 5.54
C ILE A 108 -5.31 5.34 4.08
N LEU A 109 -5.58 4.06 3.79
CA LEU A 109 -5.90 3.59 2.43
C LEU A 109 -7.19 4.21 1.89
N ILE A 110 -8.25 4.27 2.72
CA ILE A 110 -9.52 4.91 2.34
C ILE A 110 -9.31 6.40 2.06
N LEU A 111 -8.53 7.10 2.90
CA LEU A 111 -8.21 8.51 2.70
C LEU A 111 -7.39 8.75 1.43
N LEU A 112 -6.41 7.88 1.13
CA LEU A 112 -5.63 7.90 -0.12
C LEU A 112 -6.53 7.70 -1.35
N GLY A 113 -7.45 6.73 -1.28
CA GLY A 113 -8.41 6.51 -2.36
C GLY A 113 -9.29 7.73 -2.59
N LEU A 114 -9.81 8.33 -1.50
CA LEU A 114 -10.65 9.53 -1.59
C LEU A 114 -9.86 10.71 -2.18
N ARG A 115 -8.60 10.88 -1.78
CA ARG A 115 -7.67 11.86 -2.36
C ARG A 115 -7.56 11.70 -3.88
N ILE A 116 -7.29 10.48 -4.35
CA ILE A 116 -7.15 10.18 -5.79
C ILE A 116 -8.46 10.47 -6.55
N LEU A 117 -9.61 10.11 -5.97
CA LEU A 117 -10.92 10.38 -6.57
C LEU A 117 -11.19 11.88 -6.74
N LEU A 118 -10.92 12.66 -5.68
CA LEU A 118 -11.13 14.12 -5.67
C LEU A 118 -10.20 14.86 -6.63
N GLU A 119 -8.96 14.40 -6.75
CA GLU A 119 -7.99 14.90 -7.74
C GLU A 119 -8.46 14.57 -9.17
N GLY A 120 -8.94 13.34 -9.38
CA GLY A 120 -9.50 12.90 -10.67
C GLY A 120 -10.77 13.64 -11.10
N LEU A 121 -11.57 14.13 -10.15
CA LEU A 121 -12.78 14.92 -10.38
C LEU A 121 -12.49 16.42 -10.60
N GLY A 122 -11.24 16.87 -10.42
CA GLY A 122 -10.84 18.27 -10.57
C GLY A 122 -11.31 19.19 -9.43
N ILE A 123 -11.74 18.62 -8.30
CA ILE A 123 -12.21 19.37 -7.12
C ILE A 123 -11.03 19.80 -6.24
N LEU A 124 -9.93 19.03 -6.26
CA LEU A 124 -8.70 19.29 -5.51
C LEU A 124 -7.57 19.58 -6.51
N VAL A 125 -7.18 20.85 -6.64
CA VAL A 125 -5.97 21.27 -7.35
C VAL A 125 -4.93 21.58 -6.27
N LEU A 126 -3.97 20.68 -6.06
CA LEU A 126 -2.83 20.90 -5.16
C LEU A 126 -1.56 20.37 -5.82
#